data_AF-A0A2N1UJI1-F1
#
_entry.id   AF-A0A2N1UJI1-F1
#
_cell.length_a   1.000
_cell.length_b   1.000
_cell.length_c   1.000
_cell.angle_alpha   90.00
_cell.angle_beta   90.00
_cell.angle_gamma   90.00
#
_symmetry.space_group_name_H-M   'P 1'
#
loop_
_entity.id
_entity.type
_entity.pdbx_description
1 polymer ?
#
loop_
_entity_poly.entity_id
_entity_poly.type
_entity_poly.pdbx_seq_one_letter_code
_entity_poly.pdbx_strand_id
1 'polypeptide(L)' 'MARIITQILVGLMLLFGAATLFPKAYFEFRDRKFGKGMLSIFLACIALFFSYMAFYYAYLLLK' A
#
# COMPACT_ATOMS: atom_id res chain seq x y z
N MET A 1 -11.48 19.75 -6.91
CA MET A 1 -11.95 18.43 -7.40
C MET A 1 -10.83 17.52 -7.91
N ALA A 2 -10.03 17.89 -8.93
CA ALA A 2 -9.00 17.00 -9.49
C ALA A 2 -7.96 16.49 -8.46
N ARG A 3 -7.57 17.32 -7.49
CA ARG A 3 -6.65 16.93 -6.39
C ARG A 3 -7.24 15.87 -5.44
N ILE A 4 -8.54 15.90 -5.18
CA ILE A 4 -9.20 14.91 -4.31
C ILE A 4 -9.28 13.57 -5.03
N ILE A 5 -9.71 13.59 -6.30
CA ILE A 5 -9.84 12.39 -7.13
C ILE A 5 -8.48 11.69 -7.28
N THR A 6 -7.41 12.45 -7.52
CA THR A 6 -6.05 11.90 -7.61
C THR A 6 -5.56 11.29 -6.29
N GLN A 7 -5.83 11.92 -5.15
CA GLN A 7 -5.47 11.36 -3.84
C GLN A 7 -6.23 10.06 -3.53
N ILE A 8 -7.52 9.98 -3.88
CA ILE A 8 -8.31 8.75 -3.74
C ILE A 8 -7.78 7.65 -4.65
N LEU A 9 -7.47 7.96 -5.92
CA LEU A 9 -6.89 7.01 -6.88
C LEU A 9 -5.53 6.50 -6.42
N VAL A 10 -4.65 7.38 -5.94
CA VAL A 10 -3.34 7.00 -5.39
C VAL A 10 -3.51 6.13 -4.15
N GLY A 11 -4.42 6.50 -3.25
CA GLY A 11 -4.76 5.70 -2.08
C GLY A 11 -5.19 4.28 -2.45
N LEU A 12 -6.11 4.14 -3.41
CA LEU A 12 -6.58 2.84 -3.91
C LEU A 12 -5.49 2.03 -4.59
N MET A 13 -4.66 2.65 -5.44
CA MET A 13 -3.54 1.98 -6.10
C MET A 13 -2.54 1.41 -5.09
N LEU A 14 -2.20 2.18 -4.06
CA LEU A 14 -1.30 1.75 -2.99
C LEU A 14 -1.91 0.63 -2.14
N LEU A 15 -3.22 0.68 -1.89
CA LEU A 15 -3.94 -0.36 -1.17
C LEU A 15 -3.94 -1.68 -1.94
N PHE A 16 -4.13 -1.61 -3.27
CA PHE A 16 -4.02 -2.76 -4.16
C PHE A 16 -2.58 -3.31 -4.21
N GLY A 17 -1.58 -2.42 -4.22
CA GLY A 17 -0.17 -2.79 -4.10
C GLY A 17 0.12 -3.54 -2.80
N ALA A 18 -0.37 -3.04 -1.66
CA ALA A 18 -0.23 -3.73 -0.38
C ALA A 18 -0.93 -5.10 -0.39
N ALA A 19 -2.17 -5.17 -0.88
CA ALA A 19 -2.97 -6.39 -0.95
C ALA A 19 -2.32 -7.49 -1.81
N THR A 20 -1.56 -7.12 -2.86
CA THR A 20 -0.82 -8.07 -3.70
C THR A 20 0.54 -8.45 -3.11
N LEU A 21 1.17 -7.59 -2.30
CA LEU A 21 2.44 -7.86 -1.63
C LEU A 21 2.31 -8.84 -0.45
N PHE A 22 1.19 -8.85 0.28
CA PHE A 22 0.95 -9.82 1.36
C PHE A 22 0.99 -11.30 0.93
N PRO A 23 0.21 -11.75 -0.08
CA PRO A 23 0.28 -13.13 -0.55
C PRO A 23 1.66 -13.44 -1.16
N LYS A 24 2.28 -12.48 -1.85
CA LYS A 24 3.65 -12.64 -2.37
C LYS A 24 4.66 -12.90 -1.24
N ALA A 25 4.59 -12.12 -0.17
CA ALA A 25 5.43 -12.32 1.00
C ALA A 25 5.23 -13.73 1.60
N TYR A 26 3.97 -14.17 1.73
CA TYR A 26 3.65 -15.51 2.22
C TYR A 26 4.31 -16.62 1.38
N PHE A 27 4.25 -16.52 0.04
CA PHE A 27 4.94 -17.46 -0.85
C PHE A 27 6.48 -17.38 -0.73
N GLU A 28 7.04 -16.19 -0.58
CA GLU A 28 8.50 -16.01 -0.41
C GLU A 28 9.02 -16.58 0.92
N PHE A 29 8.25 -16.49 2.00
CA PHE A 29 8.56 -17.15 3.28
C PHE A 29 8.45 -18.67 3.15
N ARG A 30 7.44 -19.17 2.43
CA ARG A 30 7.29 -20.62 2.16
C ARG A 30 8.49 -21.18 1.37
N ASP A 31 9.04 -20.40 0.44
CA ASP A 31 10.24 -20.72 -0.34
C ASP A 31 11.58 -20.57 0.42
N ARG A 32 11.54 -20.31 1.74
CA ARG A 32 12.72 -19.99 2.58
C ARG A 32 13.52 -18.76 2.11
N LYS A 33 12.96 -17.92 1.26
CA LYS A 33 13.56 -16.65 0.79
C LYS A 33 13.27 -15.53 1.77
N PHE A 34 13.73 -15.69 3.02
CA PHE A 34 13.45 -14.76 4.13
C PHE A 34 13.73 -13.29 3.80
N GLY A 35 14.86 -12.99 3.16
CA GLY A 35 15.21 -11.61 2.81
C GLY A 35 14.21 -10.94 1.86
N LYS A 36 13.72 -11.68 0.86
CA LYS A 36 12.71 -11.16 -0.09
C LYS A 36 11.34 -11.03 0.57
N GLY A 37 10.94 -12.04 1.36
CA GLY A 37 9.67 -12.01 2.10
C GLY A 37 9.60 -10.84 3.07
N MET A 38 10.69 -10.55 3.78
CA MET A 38 10.77 -9.43 4.71
C MET A 38 10.70 -8.07 4.00
N LEU A 39 11.37 -7.93 2.85
CA LEU A 39 11.23 -6.75 1.98
C LEU A 39 9.80 -6.58 1.48
N SER A 40 9.15 -7.66 1.05
CA SER A 40 7.76 -7.64 0.58
C SER A 40 6.77 -7.20 1.65
N ILE A 41 6.93 -7.66 2.91
CA ILE A 41 6.14 -7.17 4.05
C ILE A 41 6.42 -5.70 4.33
N PHE A 42 7.70 -5.30 4.34
CA PHE A 42 8.07 -3.91 4.60
C PHE A 42 7.48 -2.95 3.56
N LEU A 43 7.55 -3.33 2.28
CA LEU A 43 6.89 -2.62 1.18
C LEU A 43 5.37 -2.57 1.34
N ALA A 44 4.73 -3.65 1.78
CA ALA A 44 3.28 -3.67 2.05
C ALA A 44 2.90 -2.70 3.18
N CYS A 45 3.66 -2.67 4.27
CA CYS A 45 3.45 -1.74 5.38
C CYS A 45 3.61 -0.28 4.95
N ILE A 46 4.66 0.03 4.17
CA ILE A 46 4.87 1.37 3.62
C ILE A 46 3.73 1.77 2.69
N ALA A 47 3.29 0.86 1.81
CA ALA A 47 2.18 1.11 0.89
C ALA A 47 0.87 1.38 1.65
N LEU A 48 0.58 0.64 2.73
CA LEU A 48 -0.56 0.91 3.61
C LEU A 48 -0.46 2.27 4.29
N PHE A 49 0.72 2.63 4.80
CA PHE A 49 0.95 3.93 5.43
C PHE A 49 0.69 5.09 4.46
N PHE A 50 1.24 5.02 3.24
CA PHE A 50 1.00 6.04 2.22
C PHE A 50 -0.44 6.04 1.72
N SER A 51 -1.08 4.89 1.61
CA SER A 51 -2.49 4.77 1.26
C SER A 51 -3.36 5.50 2.30
N TYR A 52 -3.11 5.26 3.59
CA TYR A 52 -3.79 5.94 4.68
C TYR A 52 -3.58 7.47 4.63
N MET A 53 -2.35 7.92 4.42
CA MET A 53 -2.04 9.35 4.28
C MET A 53 -2.76 9.98 3.09
N ALA A 54 -2.81 9.30 1.94
CA ALA A 54 -3.51 9.79 0.75
C ALA A 54 -5.02 9.95 1.01
N PHE A 55 -5.65 9.01 1.70
CA PHE A 55 -7.05 9.14 2.10
C PHE A 55 -7.27 10.25 3.14
N TYR A 56 -6.35 10.40 4.10
CA TYR A 56 -6.40 11.48 5.09
C TYR A 56 -6.32 12.86 4.41
N TYR A 57 -5.39 13.05 3.46
CA TYR A 57 -5.29 14.28 2.68
C TYR A 57 -6.51 14.50 1.79
N ALA A 58 -7.05 13.45 1.16
CA ALA A 58 -8.29 13.56 0.39
C ALA A 58 -9.46 14.04 1.26
N TYR A 59 -9.56 13.55 2.49
CA TYR A 59 -10.57 13.97 3.47
C TYR A 59 -10.39 15.43 3.89
N LEU A 60 -9.16 15.86 4.21
CA LEU A 60 -8.87 17.25 4.54
C LEU A 60 -9.16 18.22 3.38
N LEU A 61 -8.95 17.79 2.14
CA LEU A 61 -9.26 18.59 0.94
C LEU A 61 -10.76 18.62 0.60
N LEU A 62 -11.52 17.64 1.09
CA LEU A 62 -12.96 17.55 0.88
C LEU A 62 -13.75 18.42 1.88
N LYS A 63 -13.20 18.58 3.09
CA LYS A 63 -13.72 19.48 4.13
C LYS A 63 -13.36 20.94 3.84
#